data_AF-A0A1Q7CGC4-F1
#
_entry.id   AF-A0A1Q7CGC4-F1
#
_cell.length_a   1.000
_cell.length_b   1.000
_cell.length_c   1.000
_cell.angle_alpha   90.00
_cell.angle_beta   90.00
_cell.angle_gamma   90.00
#
_symmetry.space_group_name_H-M   'P 1'
#
loop_
_entity.id
_entity.type
_entity.pdbx_description
1 polymer ?
#
loop_
_entity_poly.entity_id
_entity_poly.type
_entity_poly.pdbx_seq_one_letter_code
_entity_poly.pdbx_strand_id
1 'polypeptide(L)'
;MKRVFVFLTLSTTVAAFATHAQTTTGESVSVSNLEAPARTFFPHNWVRGYTDFSVAPSHNEPDLGRCMFPQPANAGGTASTCTAYARYLYSGYIEFQPMGRTLARHFFLFFEPKFSFGRNIPQLTYTASMAPIAYDRSIGIGFQLPRNFELRATQHQVDWLGRYGRSLGTADLHTNGSYGLYATFGVRWSFGGYGRQGAPTAY
;
A
#
# COMPACT_ATOMS: atom_id res chain seq x y z
N MET A 1 19.89 -17.92 40.14
CA MET A 1 19.60 -18.84 39.01
C MET A 1 19.26 -18.01 37.77
N LYS A 2 19.93 -18.30 36.66
CA LYS A 2 19.71 -17.91 35.25
C LYS A 2 19.57 -16.41 34.89
N ARG A 3 20.72 -15.79 34.55
CA ARG A 3 20.81 -14.65 33.64
C ARG A 3 20.84 -15.21 32.20
N VAL A 4 19.89 -14.83 31.36
CA VAL A 4 19.82 -15.23 29.95
C VAL A 4 20.50 -14.14 29.12
N PHE A 5 21.70 -14.43 28.62
CA PHE A 5 22.37 -13.62 27.62
C PHE A 5 21.89 -14.08 26.24
N VAL A 6 21.22 -13.20 25.49
CA VAL A 6 20.87 -13.43 24.09
C VAL A 6 21.93 -12.74 23.23
N PHE A 7 22.79 -13.53 22.61
CA PHE A 7 23.72 -13.07 21.58
C PHE A 7 22.97 -12.98 20.23
N LEU A 8 22.91 -11.77 19.66
CA LEU A 8 22.35 -11.52 18.34
C LEU A 8 23.52 -11.40 17.34
N THR A 9 23.77 -12.45 16.56
CA THR A 9 24.74 -12.41 15.46
C THR A 9 24.05 -11.99 14.17
N LEU A 10 24.47 -10.84 13.64
CA LEU A 10 24.02 -10.25 12.38
C LEU A 10 24.92 -10.78 11.25
N SER A 11 24.41 -11.70 10.42
CA SER A 11 25.12 -12.18 9.23
C SER A 11 24.66 -11.37 8.02
N THR A 12 25.44 -10.37 7.63
CA THR A 12 25.28 -9.64 6.37
C THR A 12 26.00 -10.39 5.23
N THR A 13 25.24 -11.09 4.40
CA THR A 13 25.73 -11.61 3.11
C THR A 13 25.39 -10.63 2.00
N VAL A 14 26.40 -9.89 1.54
CA VAL A 14 26.33 -9.10 0.30
C VAL A 14 26.57 -10.06 -0.87
N ALA A 15 25.53 -10.38 -1.64
CA ALA A 15 25.67 -11.13 -2.88
C ALA A 15 26.02 -10.15 -4.02
N ALA A 16 27.26 -10.20 -4.49
CA ALA A 16 27.68 -9.51 -5.71
C ALA A 16 27.14 -10.29 -6.93
N PHE A 17 26.29 -9.64 -7.74
CA PHE A 17 25.86 -10.19 -9.02
C PHE A 17 27.01 -10.07 -10.03
N ALA A 18 27.57 -11.20 -10.44
CA ALA A 18 28.52 -11.28 -11.54
C ALA A 18 27.78 -11.09 -12.87
N THR A 19 28.02 -9.95 -13.54
CA THR A 19 27.59 -9.68 -14.90
C THR A 19 28.29 -10.63 -15.88
N HIS A 20 27.55 -11.64 -16.36
CA HIS A 20 28.01 -12.47 -17.47
C HIS A 20 27.56 -11.80 -18.77
N ALA A 21 28.51 -11.19 -19.49
CA ALA A 21 28.30 -10.77 -20.86
C ALA A 21 28.40 -12.02 -21.76
N GLN A 22 27.28 -12.53 -22.26
CA GLN A 22 27.26 -13.57 -23.28
C GLN A 22 27.27 -12.94 -24.67
N THR A 23 28.37 -13.17 -25.39
CA THR A 23 28.51 -12.89 -26.82
C THR A 23 27.61 -13.83 -27.61
N THR A 24 26.75 -13.27 -28.44
CA THR A 24 25.86 -13.99 -29.36
C THR A 24 26.63 -14.46 -30.60
N THR A 25 26.79 -15.78 -30.75
CA THR A 25 26.98 -16.42 -32.06
C THR A 25 25.68 -17.13 -32.42
N GLY A 26 25.10 -16.72 -33.54
CA GLY A 26 23.77 -17.15 -33.96
C GLY A 26 23.73 -18.60 -34.45
N GLU A 27 22.71 -19.31 -33.96
CA GLU A 27 22.05 -20.39 -34.68
C GLU A 27 20.54 -20.20 -34.47
N SER A 28 19.83 -20.00 -35.57
CA SER A 28 18.38 -19.88 -35.60
C SER A 28 17.74 -21.25 -35.36
N VAL A 29 17.67 -21.65 -34.09
CA VAL A 29 16.81 -22.75 -33.66
C VAL A 29 15.38 -22.22 -33.61
N SER A 30 14.53 -22.75 -34.48
CA SER A 30 13.08 -22.61 -34.36
C SER A 30 12.66 -23.31 -33.07
N VAL A 31 12.67 -22.57 -31.96
CA VAL A 31 12.06 -23.01 -30.71
C VAL A 31 10.56 -22.84 -30.90
N SER A 32 9.89 -23.94 -31.25
CA SER A 32 8.46 -24.06 -31.07
C SER A 32 8.15 -23.66 -29.64
N ASN A 33 7.53 -22.49 -29.44
CA ASN A 33 6.98 -22.08 -28.15
C ASN A 33 5.83 -23.04 -27.82
N LEU A 34 6.16 -24.24 -27.33
CA LEU A 34 5.22 -25.10 -26.63
C LEU A 34 4.81 -24.32 -25.39
N GLU A 35 3.66 -23.67 -25.50
CA GLU A 35 3.02 -22.94 -24.43
C GLU A 35 2.98 -23.85 -23.21
N ALA A 36 3.79 -23.53 -22.19
CA ALA A 36 3.88 -24.36 -21.01
C ALA A 36 2.48 -24.52 -20.42
N PRO A 37 2.06 -25.74 -20.04
CA PRO A 37 0.70 -25.98 -19.58
C PRO A 37 0.38 -25.05 -18.42
N ALA A 38 -0.71 -24.28 -18.56
CA ALA A 38 -1.13 -23.30 -17.57
C ALA A 38 -1.23 -23.93 -16.18
N ARG A 39 -0.58 -23.34 -15.18
CA ARG A 39 -0.54 -23.88 -13.81
C ARG A 39 -1.93 -23.72 -13.15
N THR A 40 -2.39 -24.77 -12.46
CA THR A 40 -3.67 -24.74 -11.74
C THR A 40 -3.62 -23.81 -10.53
N PHE A 41 -2.54 -23.88 -9.76
CA PHE A 41 -2.23 -23.01 -8.62
C PHE A 41 -1.00 -22.18 -8.92
N PHE A 42 -0.97 -20.97 -8.37
CA PHE A 42 0.13 -20.01 -8.49
C PHE A 42 0.57 -19.84 -9.96
N PRO A 43 -0.33 -19.34 -10.83
CA PRO A 43 0.01 -19.00 -12.20
C PRO A 43 1.15 -17.96 -12.25
N HIS A 44 1.73 -17.77 -13.43
CA HIS A 44 2.67 -16.66 -13.61
C HIS A 44 1.97 -15.34 -13.23
N ASN A 45 2.67 -14.44 -12.52
CA ASN A 45 2.10 -13.20 -11.98
C ASN A 45 0.95 -13.38 -10.97
N TRP A 46 0.89 -14.50 -10.24
CA TRP A 46 -0.09 -14.69 -9.15
C TRP A 46 0.05 -13.68 -8.00
N VAL A 47 1.21 -13.03 -7.89
CA VAL A 47 1.42 -11.82 -7.08
C VAL A 47 1.74 -10.68 -8.02
N ARG A 48 1.05 -9.56 -7.86
CA ARG A 48 1.31 -8.33 -8.61
C ARG A 48 1.04 -7.12 -7.73
N GLY A 49 1.68 -6.01 -8.05
CA GLY A 49 1.58 -4.84 -7.19
C GLY A 49 2.45 -3.68 -7.65
N TYR A 50 2.39 -2.61 -6.89
CA TYR A 50 3.25 -1.45 -7.03
C TYR A 50 3.52 -0.82 -5.67
N THR A 51 4.55 0.00 -5.62
CA THR A 51 4.84 0.91 -4.51
C THR A 51 4.99 2.31 -5.08
N ASP A 52 4.50 3.29 -4.36
CA ASP A 52 4.59 4.70 -4.74
C ASP A 52 5.12 5.53 -3.58
N PHE A 53 5.97 6.50 -3.92
CA PHE A 53 6.49 7.47 -2.98
C PHE A 53 6.19 8.87 -3.48
N SER A 54 5.40 9.59 -2.70
CA SER A 54 4.91 10.93 -3.01
C SER A 54 5.39 11.92 -1.96
N VAL A 55 5.78 13.11 -2.41
CA VAL A 55 6.16 14.23 -1.54
C VAL A 55 5.22 15.39 -1.80
N ALA A 56 4.47 15.81 -0.78
CA ALA A 56 3.63 16.98 -0.86
C ALA A 56 4.50 18.25 -0.80
N PRO A 57 4.31 19.20 -1.73
CA PRO A 57 4.95 20.50 -1.63
C PRO A 57 4.42 21.26 -0.41
N SER A 58 5.20 22.24 0.04
CA SER A 58 4.82 23.08 1.18
C SER A 58 3.48 23.75 0.92
N HIS A 59 2.62 23.80 1.94
CA HIS A 59 1.25 24.34 1.91
C HIS A 59 0.22 23.47 1.17
N ASN A 60 0.59 22.27 0.71
CA ASN A 60 -0.32 21.32 0.09
C ASN A 60 -0.23 19.93 0.76
N GLU A 61 0.21 19.89 2.01
CA GLU A 61 0.23 18.66 2.79
C GLU A 61 -1.19 18.15 3.05
N PRO A 62 -1.52 16.89 2.71
CA PRO A 62 -2.83 16.32 3.05
C PRO A 62 -3.01 16.21 4.57
N ASP A 63 -4.19 16.64 5.02
CA ASP A 63 -4.68 16.38 6.37
C ASP A 63 -5.25 14.96 6.45
N LEU A 64 -4.82 14.20 7.45
CA LEU A 64 -5.34 12.85 7.72
C LEU A 64 -6.65 12.87 8.53
N GLY A 65 -7.25 14.05 8.78
CA GLY A 65 -8.62 14.17 9.30
C GLY A 65 -8.78 13.67 10.73
N ARG A 66 -7.71 13.74 11.54
CA ARG A 66 -7.71 13.27 12.93
C ARG A 66 -8.44 14.20 13.88
N CYS A 67 -8.32 15.49 13.63
CA CYS A 67 -8.95 16.51 14.44
C CYS A 67 -10.43 16.63 14.12
N MET A 68 -11.26 16.83 15.14
CA MET A 68 -12.66 17.16 14.93
C MET A 68 -12.81 18.53 14.25
N PHE A 69 -13.78 18.64 13.34
CA PHE A 69 -14.14 19.88 12.67
C PHE A 69 -15.62 20.23 12.95
N PRO A 70 -15.94 21.48 13.35
CA PRO A 70 -15.02 22.57 13.66
C PRO A 70 -14.20 22.31 14.93
N GLN A 71 -12.94 22.78 14.96
CA GLN A 71 -12.04 22.62 16.11
C GLN A 71 -12.53 23.52 17.26
N PRO A 72 -12.78 22.99 18.47
CA PRO A 72 -13.21 23.82 19.59
C PRO A 72 -12.06 24.73 20.05
N ALA A 73 -12.37 25.99 20.38
CA ALA A 73 -11.36 27.01 20.71
C ALA A 73 -10.47 26.62 21.89
N ASN A 74 -11.01 25.86 22.85
CA ASN A 74 -10.28 25.34 24.00
C ASN A 74 -9.23 24.27 23.65
N ALA A 75 -9.26 23.70 22.44
CA ALA A 75 -8.31 22.71 21.97
C ALA A 75 -7.21 23.30 21.07
N GLY A 76 -7.15 24.63 20.90
CA GLY A 76 -6.12 25.31 20.12
C GLY A 76 -6.51 25.70 18.70
N GLY A 77 -7.79 25.56 18.32
CA GLY A 77 -8.29 25.99 17.01
C GLY A 77 -7.51 25.33 15.86
N THR A 78 -7.07 26.09 14.88
CA THR A 78 -6.28 25.59 13.73
C THR A 78 -4.87 25.09 14.09
N ALA A 79 -4.41 25.34 15.32
CA ALA A 79 -3.11 24.89 15.84
C ALA A 79 -3.25 23.73 16.85
N SER A 80 -4.40 23.03 16.86
CA SER A 80 -4.59 21.89 17.76
C SER A 80 -3.49 20.84 17.60
N THR A 81 -3.12 20.24 18.72
CA THR A 81 -2.09 19.20 18.82
C THR A 81 -2.41 17.94 18.01
N CYS A 82 -3.69 17.69 17.71
CA CYS A 82 -4.17 16.56 16.91
C CYS A 82 -3.93 16.72 15.40
N THR A 83 -3.53 17.91 14.91
CA THR A 83 -3.39 18.18 13.47
C THR A 83 -2.34 17.25 12.85
N ALA A 84 -2.68 16.60 11.74
CA ALA A 84 -1.91 15.49 11.19
C ALA A 84 -1.65 15.67 9.69
N TYR A 85 -0.86 16.69 9.35
CA TYR A 85 -0.49 16.97 7.96
C TYR A 85 0.73 16.15 7.54
N ALA A 86 0.54 15.28 6.54
CA ALA A 86 1.58 14.41 6.02
C ALA A 86 2.33 15.07 4.86
N ARG A 87 3.66 15.06 4.89
CA ARG A 87 4.50 15.57 3.79
C ARG A 87 5.02 14.44 2.90
N TYR A 88 5.41 13.33 3.51
CA TYR A 88 5.91 12.17 2.79
C TYR A 88 4.89 11.04 2.89
N LEU A 89 4.54 10.47 1.75
CA LEU A 89 3.55 9.41 1.62
C LEU A 89 4.23 8.25 0.92
N TYR A 90 4.27 7.11 1.59
CA TYR A 90 4.72 5.86 1.00
C TYR A 90 3.53 4.93 0.93
N SER A 91 3.09 4.58 -0.28
CA SER A 91 1.93 3.73 -0.50
C SER A 91 2.30 2.50 -1.31
N GLY A 92 1.45 1.48 -1.25
CA GLY A 92 1.60 0.32 -2.07
C GLY A 92 0.27 -0.34 -2.36
N TYR A 93 0.32 -1.25 -3.32
CA TYR A 93 -0.76 -2.14 -3.68
C TYR A 93 -0.15 -3.50 -3.95
N ILE A 94 -0.71 -4.54 -3.36
CA ILE A 94 -0.37 -5.92 -3.69
C ILE A 94 -1.65 -6.73 -3.84
N GLU A 95 -1.65 -7.58 -4.84
CA GLU A 95 -2.76 -8.44 -5.19
C GLU A 95 -2.28 -9.88 -5.33
N PHE A 96 -3.08 -10.79 -4.79
CA PHE A 96 -2.83 -12.23 -4.78
C PHE A 96 -3.97 -12.95 -5.51
N GLN A 97 -3.62 -13.67 -6.57
CA GLN A 97 -4.53 -14.44 -7.42
C GLN A 97 -3.98 -15.87 -7.54
N PRO A 98 -4.17 -16.73 -6.52
CA PRO A 98 -3.52 -18.04 -6.45
C PRO A 98 -4.09 -19.07 -7.43
N MET A 99 -5.25 -18.80 -8.05
CA MET A 99 -5.96 -19.76 -8.91
C MET A 99 -5.79 -19.40 -10.38
N GLY A 100 -5.25 -20.32 -11.20
CA GLY A 100 -5.02 -20.08 -12.63
C GLY A 100 -6.07 -20.72 -13.55
N ARG A 101 -6.56 -21.92 -13.20
CA ARG A 101 -7.43 -22.73 -14.09
C ARG A 101 -8.88 -22.89 -13.62
N THR A 102 -9.18 -22.63 -12.35
CA THR A 102 -10.51 -22.85 -11.79
C THR A 102 -11.42 -21.62 -11.98
N LEU A 103 -12.73 -21.75 -11.71
CA LEU A 103 -13.66 -20.61 -11.69
C LEU A 103 -13.24 -19.52 -10.69
N ALA A 104 -12.50 -19.91 -9.65
CA ALA A 104 -11.91 -19.00 -8.68
C ALA A 104 -10.75 -18.17 -9.23
N ARG A 105 -10.33 -18.36 -10.49
CA ARG A 105 -9.34 -17.48 -11.14
C ARG A 105 -9.77 -16.02 -11.16
N HIS A 106 -11.07 -15.73 -11.10
CA HIS A 106 -11.56 -14.35 -11.08
C HIS A 106 -11.53 -13.72 -9.69
N PHE A 107 -11.29 -14.51 -8.64
CA PHE A 107 -11.18 -14.04 -7.28
C PHE A 107 -9.74 -13.64 -6.96
N PHE A 108 -9.59 -12.50 -6.30
CA PHE A 108 -8.29 -12.02 -5.83
C PHE A 108 -8.40 -11.38 -4.44
N LEU A 109 -7.31 -11.47 -3.70
CA LEU A 109 -7.12 -10.74 -2.44
C LEU A 109 -6.23 -9.55 -2.71
N PHE A 110 -6.51 -8.40 -2.12
CA PHE A 110 -5.66 -7.24 -2.25
C PHE A 110 -5.38 -6.58 -0.91
N PHE A 111 -4.23 -5.93 -0.86
CA PHE A 111 -3.75 -5.20 0.30
C PHE A 111 -3.10 -3.90 -0.16
N GLU A 112 -3.54 -2.78 0.41
CA GLU A 112 -3.08 -1.44 0.06
C GLU A 112 -2.54 -0.77 1.35
N PRO A 113 -1.23 -0.88 1.65
CA PRO A 113 -0.61 -0.16 2.76
C PRO A 113 -0.29 1.29 2.36
N LYS A 114 -0.43 2.23 3.30
CA LYS A 114 0.00 3.61 3.14
C LYS A 114 0.57 4.15 4.45
N PHE A 115 1.80 4.61 4.41
CA PHE A 115 2.52 5.23 5.50
C PHE A 115 2.60 6.73 5.29
N SER A 116 2.21 7.48 6.31
CA SER A 116 2.20 8.92 6.31
C SER A 116 3.24 9.46 7.30
N PHE A 117 4.13 10.31 6.82
CA PHE A 117 5.18 10.93 7.61
C PHE A 117 5.16 12.45 7.47
N GLY A 118 5.53 13.13 8.54
CA GLY A 118 5.56 14.58 8.58
C GLY A 118 5.52 15.13 9.99
N ARG A 119 5.87 16.40 10.13
CA ARG A 119 5.60 17.20 11.33
C ARG A 119 5.31 18.64 10.94
N ASN A 120 4.38 18.81 10.01
CA ASN A 120 4.02 20.12 9.49
C ASN A 120 2.72 20.58 10.12
N ILE A 121 2.73 21.79 10.66
CA ILE A 121 1.51 22.57 10.87
C ILE A 121 1.58 23.63 9.77
N PRO A 122 0.68 23.62 8.76
CA PRO A 122 0.69 24.56 7.68
C PRO A 122 0.83 25.99 8.21
N GLN A 123 1.72 26.77 7.59
CA GLN A 123 2.00 28.19 7.90
C GLN A 123 2.68 28.50 9.25
N LEU A 124 2.71 27.57 10.22
CA LEU A 124 3.30 27.81 11.54
C LEU A 124 4.68 27.17 11.71
N THR A 125 4.86 25.94 11.23
CA THR A 125 6.14 25.23 11.37
C THR A 125 6.36 24.29 10.19
N TYR A 126 7.30 24.64 9.31
CA TYR A 126 7.78 23.76 8.23
C TYR A 126 9.04 23.05 8.67
N THR A 127 8.91 21.79 9.07
CA THR A 127 10.08 20.93 9.27
C THR A 127 10.04 19.83 8.24
N ALA A 128 11.10 19.64 7.47
CA ALA A 128 11.26 18.52 6.54
C ALA A 128 11.40 17.15 7.25
N SER A 129 10.78 17.01 8.43
CA SER A 129 10.85 15.86 9.32
C SER A 129 10.05 14.68 8.77
N MET A 130 10.66 13.51 8.75
CA MET A 130 10.01 12.22 8.45
C MET A 130 9.47 11.55 9.72
N ALA A 131 8.92 12.32 10.66
CA ALA A 131 8.30 11.74 11.85
C ALA A 131 7.08 10.89 11.45
N PRO A 132 6.92 9.65 11.96
CA PRO A 132 5.78 8.80 11.61
C PRO A 132 4.49 9.40 12.19
N ILE A 133 3.45 9.45 11.36
CA ILE A 133 2.13 9.96 11.73
C ILE A 133 1.13 8.81 11.82
N ALA A 134 0.99 8.06 10.72
CA ALA A 134 -0.04 7.04 10.59
C ALA A 134 0.38 5.94 9.63
N TYR A 135 -0.20 4.77 9.84
CA TYR A 135 -0.19 3.63 8.95
C TYR A 135 -1.63 3.27 8.59
N ASP A 136 -2.01 3.56 7.35
CA ASP A 136 -3.28 3.14 6.77
C ASP A 136 -3.12 1.78 6.13
N ARG A 137 -4.08 0.91 6.39
CA ARG A 137 -4.19 -0.37 5.72
C ARG A 137 -5.59 -0.56 5.16
N SER A 138 -5.63 -0.89 3.88
CA SER A 138 -6.82 -1.40 3.22
C SER A 138 -6.61 -2.86 2.87
N ILE A 139 -7.45 -3.75 3.39
CA ILE A 139 -7.45 -5.17 3.01
C ILE A 139 -8.79 -5.46 2.35
N GLY A 140 -8.79 -6.21 1.26
CA GLY A 140 -10.03 -6.53 0.60
C GLY A 140 -9.98 -7.76 -0.27
N ILE A 141 -11.17 -8.11 -0.74
CA ILE A 141 -11.40 -9.17 -1.71
C ILE A 141 -12.01 -8.56 -2.96
N GLY A 142 -11.64 -9.11 -4.11
CA GLY A 142 -12.13 -8.66 -5.39
C GLY A 142 -12.56 -9.81 -6.28
N PHE A 143 -13.49 -9.51 -7.18
CA PHE A 143 -13.95 -10.42 -8.21
C PHE A 143 -13.91 -9.73 -9.58
N GLN A 144 -13.26 -10.36 -10.55
CA GLN A 144 -13.17 -9.85 -11.92
C GLN A 144 -14.42 -10.26 -12.72
N LEU A 145 -15.06 -9.26 -13.33
CA LEU A 145 -16.21 -9.43 -14.20
C LEU A 145 -15.81 -9.20 -15.67
N PRO A 146 -16.62 -9.69 -16.63
CA PRO A 146 -16.44 -9.37 -18.03
C PRO A 146 -16.42 -7.86 -18.29
N ARG A 147 -15.81 -7.45 -19.42
CA ARG A 147 -15.75 -6.04 -19.87
C ARG A 147 -14.97 -5.10 -18.93
N ASN A 148 -13.92 -5.62 -18.29
CA ASN A 148 -12.99 -4.88 -17.42
C ASN A 148 -13.68 -4.28 -16.18
N PHE A 149 -14.72 -4.93 -15.65
CA PHE A 149 -15.33 -4.56 -14.37
C PHE A 149 -14.73 -5.41 -13.25
N GLU A 150 -14.60 -4.81 -12.07
CA GLU A 150 -14.14 -5.49 -10.85
C GLU A 150 -15.06 -5.10 -9.70
N LEU A 151 -15.62 -6.07 -9.00
CA LEU A 151 -16.29 -5.85 -7.71
C LEU A 151 -15.26 -5.97 -6.60
N ARG A 152 -15.30 -5.05 -5.63
CA ARG A 152 -14.34 -5.01 -4.51
C ARG A 152 -15.09 -4.79 -3.20
N ALA A 153 -14.73 -5.55 -2.19
CA ALA A 153 -15.09 -5.30 -0.80
C ALA A 153 -13.81 -4.99 -0.03
N THR A 154 -13.77 -3.84 0.64
CA THR A 154 -12.56 -3.31 1.28
C THR A 154 -12.84 -2.97 2.73
N GLN A 155 -11.95 -3.37 3.62
CA GLN A 155 -11.88 -2.89 4.99
C GLN A 155 -10.68 -1.97 5.13
N HIS A 156 -10.93 -0.71 5.52
CA HIS A 156 -9.92 0.29 5.81
C HIS A 156 -9.74 0.44 7.32
N GLN A 157 -8.50 0.61 7.77
CA GLN A 157 -8.16 0.98 9.14
C GLN A 157 -6.90 1.85 9.17
N VAL A 158 -6.91 2.85 10.05
CA VAL A 158 -5.76 3.68 10.39
C VAL A 158 -5.18 3.26 11.74
N ASP A 159 -3.89 3.00 11.78
CA ASP A 159 -3.12 2.84 13.01
C ASP A 159 -2.21 4.06 13.19
N TRP A 160 -2.47 4.86 14.23
CA TRP A 160 -1.71 6.09 14.50
C TRP A 160 -0.36 5.80 15.17
N LEU A 161 0.70 6.49 14.74
CA LEU A 161 2.08 6.21 15.10
C LEU A 161 2.79 7.39 15.80
N GLY A 162 3.87 7.10 16.52
CA GLY A 162 4.68 8.14 17.17
C GLY A 162 3.87 8.97 18.17
N ARG A 163 3.93 10.31 18.06
CA ARG A 163 3.18 11.22 18.95
C ARG A 163 1.67 11.04 18.87
N TYR A 164 1.19 10.50 17.74
CA TYR A 164 -0.20 10.28 17.41
C TYR A 164 -0.72 8.95 18.00
N GLY A 165 0.14 8.08 18.54
CA GLY A 165 -0.31 6.81 19.16
C GLY A 165 -1.15 6.98 20.45
N ARG A 166 -1.21 8.19 21.02
CA ARG A 166 -1.98 8.50 22.24
C ARG A 166 -3.08 9.50 21.95
N SER A 167 -4.04 9.63 22.87
CA SER A 167 -5.02 10.73 22.84
C SER A 167 -4.31 12.07 23.00
N LEU A 168 -4.61 13.02 22.10
CA LEU A 168 -3.99 14.34 22.03
C LEU A 168 -4.87 15.48 22.56
N GLY A 169 -6.04 15.15 23.13
CA GLY A 169 -6.96 16.11 23.74
C GLY A 169 -8.41 15.88 23.33
N THR A 170 -9.28 16.81 23.73
CA THR A 170 -10.73 16.74 23.51
C THR A 170 -11.13 16.84 22.04
N ALA A 171 -10.28 17.42 21.19
CA ALA A 171 -10.52 17.54 19.74
C ALA A 171 -9.98 16.35 18.93
N ASP A 172 -9.36 15.37 19.58
CA ASP A 172 -8.78 14.21 18.93
C ASP A 172 -9.83 13.13 18.68
N LEU A 173 -10.18 12.86 17.42
CA LEU A 173 -11.11 11.80 17.05
C LEU A 173 -10.47 10.41 17.03
N HIS A 174 -9.13 10.32 17.04
CA HIS A 174 -8.40 9.06 16.93
C HIS A 174 -8.95 8.18 15.78
N THR A 175 -9.34 6.93 16.05
CA THR A 175 -9.96 6.00 15.08
C THR A 175 -11.46 6.20 14.91
N ASN A 176 -12.10 7.06 15.71
CA ASN A 176 -13.53 7.37 15.61
C ASN A 176 -13.83 8.45 14.55
N GLY A 177 -12.79 9.04 13.94
CA GLY A 177 -12.95 9.98 12.84
C GLY A 177 -13.38 9.31 11.55
N SER A 178 -13.85 10.10 10.58
CA SER A 178 -14.27 9.62 9.26
C SER A 178 -13.17 8.88 8.50
N TYR A 179 -11.91 9.22 8.77
CA TYR A 179 -10.75 8.56 8.19
C TYR A 179 -10.35 7.28 8.94
N GLY A 180 -10.83 7.04 10.16
CA GLY A 180 -10.29 6.03 11.08
C GLY A 180 -10.56 4.57 10.74
N LEU A 181 -11.84 4.19 10.58
CA LEU A 181 -12.24 2.80 10.30
C LEU A 181 -13.52 2.79 9.47
N TYR A 182 -13.48 2.16 8.29
CA TYR A 182 -14.66 2.02 7.45
C TYR A 182 -14.55 0.81 6.52
N ALA A 183 -15.69 0.35 6.03
CA ALA A 183 -15.78 -0.68 5.00
C ALA A 183 -16.47 -0.12 3.75
N THR A 184 -16.01 -0.51 2.56
CA THR A 184 -16.61 -0.10 1.29
C THR A 184 -16.86 -1.29 0.38
N PHE A 185 -17.96 -1.20 -0.38
CA PHE A 185 -18.22 -2.04 -1.54
C PHE A 185 -18.16 -1.15 -2.77
N GLY A 186 -17.37 -1.52 -3.76
CA GLY A 186 -17.10 -0.69 -4.92
C GLY A 186 -17.07 -1.49 -6.20
N VAL A 187 -17.29 -0.78 -7.30
CA VAL A 187 -17.08 -1.30 -8.65
C VAL A 187 -15.98 -0.47 -9.30
N ARG A 188 -14.96 -1.14 -9.81
CA ARG A 188 -13.89 -0.51 -10.61
C ARG A 188 -14.08 -0.90 -12.07
N TRP A 189 -13.92 0.06 -12.96
CA TRP A 189 -13.92 -0.15 -14.40
C TRP A 189 -12.59 0.31 -14.98
N SER A 190 -11.92 -0.58 -15.71
CA SER A 190 -10.61 -0.31 -16.31
C SER A 190 -10.73 -0.09 -17.82
N PHE A 191 -10.24 1.04 -18.31
CA PHE A 191 -10.20 1.38 -19.75
C PHE A 191 -8.75 1.41 -20.27
N GLY A 192 -8.57 1.47 -21.59
CA GLY A 192 -7.23 1.64 -22.21
C GLY A 192 -6.26 0.46 -22.04
N GLY A 193 -6.75 -0.75 -21.70
CA GLY A 193 -5.91 -1.92 -21.49
C GLY A 193 -5.15 -1.95 -20.16
N TYR A 194 -5.49 -1.04 -19.24
CA TYR A 194 -4.95 -1.03 -17.88
C TYR A 194 -5.20 -2.39 -17.20
N GLY A 195 -4.15 -3.00 -16.64
CA GLY A 195 -4.21 -4.31 -15.97
C GLY A 195 -4.10 -5.56 -16.86
N ARG A 196 -3.95 -5.42 -18.19
CA ARG A 196 -3.90 -6.56 -19.13
C ARG A 196 -2.57 -7.33 -19.17
N GLN A 197 -1.51 -6.89 -18.49
CA GLN A 197 -0.18 -7.49 -18.60
C GLN A 197 0.02 -8.80 -17.82
N GLY A 198 -1.04 -9.42 -17.29
CA GLY A 198 -0.93 -10.71 -16.58
C GLY A 198 -2.16 -11.61 -16.61
N ALA A 199 -3.28 -11.19 -17.22
CA ALA A 199 -4.41 -12.07 -17.46
C ALA A 199 -4.21 -12.78 -18.81
N PRO A 200 -4.40 -14.11 -18.91
CA PRO A 200 -4.41 -14.79 -20.20
C PRO A 200 -5.44 -14.11 -21.11
N THR A 201 -4.96 -13.54 -22.21
CA THR A 201 -5.78 -13.03 -23.30
C THR A 201 -6.46 -14.21 -23.98
N ALA A 202 -7.58 -14.65 -23.44
CA ALA A 202 -8.45 -15.62 -24.09
C ALA A 202 -9.89 -15.46 -23.59
N TYR A 203 -10.51 -14.32 -23.95
CA TYR A 203 -11.93 -14.22 -24.33
C TYR A 203 -12.09 -13.09 -25.34
#